data_AF-A0A849EK59-F1
#
_entry.id   AF-A0A849EK59-F1
#
_cell.length_a   1.000
_cell.length_b   1.000
_cell.length_c   1.000
_cell.angle_alpha   90.00
_cell.angle_beta   90.00
_cell.angle_gamma   90.00
#
_symmetry.space_group_name_H-M   'P 1'
#
loop_
_entity.id
_entity.type
_entity.pdbx_description
1 polymer ?
#
loop_
_entity_poly.entity_id
_entity_poly.type
_entity_poly.pdbx_seq_one_letter_code
_entity_poly.pdbx_strand_id
1 'polypeptide(L)'
;MIKFFRHIRKRLLSENPPGGRAGKFSKYLIYAIGEIVLVVIGILIALQVNNWNEKRKNENLFKVTLDHLYTSIKVDLDILHYYQNTIKDQIVMIDEIIENADNIESQFLINMLFYIETDPNLYSSETSFHLSNLRFDPSNKTQNNVAKRITTFLNNEWWNDYFSSSNKRRENYIEPILKEAEIPIILASFGFSPIDNIPLYTHIFGQKDIDDVRRLNKSRKFQNALNTLKANKIFLRDGLITFIEDRKFMLADIKKYYPEVQMLFENIGIVGNALETGWFKSVPMTLIDEKEAIWEIKIHLNKGRFKFRANDSWTQNWGENSYSSGSLQMNGRDIPVEEGFYLIRVNLSNNDYSIKSINKNSGN
;
A
#
# COMPACT_ATOMS: atom_id res chain seq x y z
N MET A 1 9.81 29.28 43.00
CA MET A 1 11.07 29.99 42.71
C MET A 1 11.18 31.39 43.35
N ILE A 2 10.18 32.28 43.25
CA ILE A 2 10.27 33.67 43.76
C ILE A 2 10.58 33.78 45.27
N LYS A 3 10.06 32.88 46.12
CA LYS A 3 10.30 32.92 47.58
C LYS A 3 11.75 32.59 47.97
N PHE A 4 12.44 31.73 47.22
CA PHE A 4 13.82 31.32 47.52
C PHE A 4 14.80 32.47 47.24
N PHE A 5 14.69 33.09 46.06
CA PHE A 5 15.47 34.28 45.71
C PHE A 5 15.16 35.47 46.61
N ARG A 6 13.92 35.60 47.11
CA ARG A 6 13.56 36.60 48.12
C ARG A 6 14.31 36.42 49.44
N HIS A 7 14.60 35.18 49.86
CA HIS A 7 15.37 34.93 51.09
C HIS A 7 16.86 35.23 50.89
N ILE A 8 17.43 34.89 49.74
CA ILE A 8 18.81 35.26 49.39
C ILE A 8 18.96 36.80 49.34
N ARG A 9 18.00 37.50 48.72
CA ARG A 9 17.94 38.98 48.70
C ARG A 9 17.89 39.57 50.10
N LYS A 10 17.07 39.03 51.00
CA LYS A 10 16.99 39.51 52.38
C LYS A 10 18.29 39.30 53.15
N ARG A 11 18.95 38.14 52.97
CA ARG A 11 20.21 37.81 53.66
C ARG A 11 21.39 38.68 53.20
N LEU A 12 21.49 38.99 51.91
CA LEU A 12 22.53 39.86 51.36
C LEU A 12 22.38 41.34 51.78
N LEU A 13 21.17 41.75 52.15
CA LEU A 13 20.87 43.11 52.62
C LEU A 13 21.04 43.28 54.15
N SER A 14 21.05 42.20 54.93
CA SER A 14 20.92 42.25 56.39
C SER A 14 22.22 42.11 57.19
N GLU A 15 23.39 41.90 56.58
CA GLU A 15 24.68 41.82 57.29
C GLU A 15 25.51 43.14 57.15
N ASN A 16 25.48 43.93 58.25
CA ASN A 16 25.99 45.27 58.68
C ASN A 16 27.42 45.77 58.27
N PRO A 17 28.00 46.92 58.75
CA PRO A 17 27.65 48.38 58.81
C PRO A 17 28.69 49.27 58.02
N PRO A 18 28.74 50.65 58.09
CA PRO A 18 29.31 51.51 57.04
C PRO A 18 30.77 51.95 57.25
N GLY A 19 31.61 51.86 56.21
CA GLY A 19 32.92 52.52 56.20
C GLY A 19 33.69 52.31 54.89
N GLY A 20 33.82 53.35 54.08
CA GLY A 20 34.65 53.38 52.87
C GLY A 20 33.86 53.30 51.54
N ARG A 21 34.08 54.27 50.64
CA ARG A 21 33.44 54.35 49.31
C ARG A 21 33.60 53.08 48.45
N ALA A 22 34.59 52.23 48.74
CA ALA A 22 34.80 50.94 48.07
C ALA A 22 33.75 49.85 48.40
N GLY A 23 33.08 49.92 49.57
CA GLY A 23 32.16 48.86 50.03
C GLY A 23 30.75 48.91 49.43
N LYS A 24 30.32 50.06 48.88
CA LYS A 24 29.00 50.20 48.23
C LYS A 24 29.02 49.70 46.78
N PHE A 25 30.08 50.01 46.03
CA PHE A 25 30.24 49.60 44.63
C PHE A 25 30.30 48.08 44.49
N SER A 26 31.06 47.38 45.34
CA SER A 26 31.14 45.92 45.34
C SER A 26 29.79 45.24 45.62
N LYS A 27 28.93 45.80 46.49
CA LYS A 27 27.58 45.26 46.76
C LYS A 27 26.62 45.43 45.57
N TYR A 28 26.63 46.59 44.92
CA TYR A 28 25.85 46.81 43.70
C TYR A 28 26.35 45.93 42.54
N LEU A 29 27.67 45.72 42.45
CA LEU A 29 28.27 44.84 41.45
C LEU A 29 27.89 43.37 41.67
N ILE A 30 27.97 42.84 42.89
CA ILE A 30 27.55 41.47 43.22
C ILE A 30 26.05 41.28 42.98
N TYR A 31 25.22 42.29 43.29
CA TYR A 31 23.80 42.27 43.02
C TYR A 31 23.49 42.23 41.52
N ALA A 32 24.11 43.12 40.73
CA ALA A 32 23.94 43.17 39.28
C ALA A 32 24.43 41.88 38.61
N ILE A 33 25.55 41.31 39.07
CA ILE A 33 26.05 40.02 38.61
C ILE A 33 25.05 38.90 38.93
N GLY A 34 24.50 38.89 40.15
CA GLY A 34 23.48 37.91 40.53
C GLY A 34 22.23 37.98 39.65
N GLU A 35 21.76 39.19 39.33
CA GLU A 35 20.61 39.41 38.44
C GLU A 35 20.91 38.95 37.01
N ILE A 36 22.09 39.28 36.46
CA ILE A 36 22.55 38.80 35.15
C ILE A 36 22.61 37.27 35.13
N VAL A 37 23.19 36.64 36.16
CA VAL A 37 23.27 35.17 36.24
C VAL A 37 21.88 34.54 36.27
N LEU A 38 20.93 35.11 37.01
CA LEU A 38 19.55 34.62 37.04
C LEU A 38 18.83 34.76 35.70
N VAL A 39 19.00 35.89 35.02
CA VAL A 39 18.46 36.12 33.68
C VAL A 39 19.08 35.14 32.68
N VAL A 40 20.40 34.95 32.72
CA VAL A 40 21.13 34.01 31.87
C VAL A 40 20.64 32.58 32.09
N ILE A 41 20.48 32.13 33.35
CA ILE A 41 19.91 30.81 33.66
C ILE A 41 18.48 30.69 33.10
N GLY A 42 17.67 31.73 33.25
CA GLY A 42 16.31 31.77 32.71
C GLY A 42 16.28 31.60 31.18
N ILE A 43 17.16 32.31 30.47
CA ILE A 43 17.31 32.20 29.01
C ILE A 43 17.79 30.81 28.60
N LEU A 44 18.79 30.25 29.29
CA LEU A 44 19.30 28.91 29.00
C LEU A 44 18.23 27.82 29.20
N ILE A 45 17.42 27.91 30.27
CA ILE A 45 16.30 26.99 30.49
C ILE A 45 15.26 27.14 29.37
N ALA A 46 14.89 28.37 28.99
CA ALA A 46 13.94 28.62 27.92
C ALA A 46 14.41 28.03 26.58
N LEU A 47 15.70 28.23 26.24
CA LEU A 47 16.33 27.64 25.06
C LEU A 47 16.33 26.12 25.11
N GLN A 48 16.68 25.51 26.25
CA GLN A 48 16.66 24.05 26.40
C GLN A 48 15.25 23.47 26.25
N VAL A 49 14.23 24.11 26.84
CA VAL A 49 12.83 23.69 26.69
C VAL A 49 12.37 23.79 25.24
N ASN A 50 12.73 24.87 24.54
CA ASN A 50 12.41 25.01 23.12
C ASN A 50 13.06 23.90 22.28
N ASN A 51 14.37 23.68 22.47
CA ASN A 51 15.11 22.63 21.75
C ASN A 51 14.54 21.23 22.01
N TRP A 52 14.12 20.95 23.25
CA TRP A 52 13.48 19.68 23.59
C TRP A 52 12.11 19.50 22.91
N ASN A 53 11.30 20.57 22.87
CA ASN A 53 10.03 20.57 22.17
C ASN A 53 10.20 20.36 20.66
N GLU A 54 11.18 21.03 20.04
CA GLU A 54 11.53 20.83 18.63
C GLU A 54 11.97 19.40 18.34
N LYS A 55 12.86 18.83 19.17
CA LYS A 55 13.29 17.43 19.03
C LYS A 55 12.12 16.47 19.10
N ARG A 56 11.19 16.67 20.06
CA ARG A 56 9.98 15.84 20.18
C ARG A 56 9.07 15.95 18.95
N LYS A 57 8.89 17.15 18.40
CA LYS A 57 8.10 17.35 17.17
C LYS A 57 8.75 16.63 15.98
N ASN A 58 10.06 16.73 15.84
CA ASN A 58 10.81 16.06 14.76
C ASN A 58 10.73 14.54 14.90
N GLU A 59 10.83 14.01 16.12
CA GLU A 59 10.66 12.57 16.39
C GLU A 59 9.26 12.09 16.02
N ASN A 60 8.22 12.82 16.42
CA ASN A 60 6.85 12.46 16.09
C ASN A 60 6.60 12.52 14.58
N LEU A 61 7.11 13.55 13.89
CA LEU A 61 7.01 13.65 12.43
C LEU A 61 7.71 12.47 11.75
N PHE A 62 8.91 12.10 12.20
CA PHE A 62 9.63 10.94 11.66
C PHE A 62 8.80 9.66 11.80
N LYS A 63 8.21 9.41 12.97
CA LYS A 63 7.39 8.22 13.23
C LYS A 63 6.13 8.18 12.38
N VAL A 64 5.39 9.28 12.31
CA VAL A 64 4.17 9.35 11.47
C VAL A 64 4.51 9.14 9.99
N THR A 65 5.58 9.75 9.49
CA THR A 65 6.02 9.49 8.11
C THR A 65 6.45 8.03 7.91
N LEU A 66 7.03 7.40 8.93
CA LEU A 66 7.39 5.98 8.90
C LEU A 66 6.16 5.06 8.87
N ASP A 67 5.09 5.41 9.59
CA ASP A 67 3.80 4.69 9.54
C ASP A 67 3.18 4.76 8.14
N HIS A 68 3.18 5.95 7.51
CA HIS A 68 2.72 6.10 6.12
C HIS A 68 3.59 5.32 5.13
N LEU A 69 4.91 5.37 5.26
CA LEU A 69 5.83 4.57 4.46
C LEU A 69 5.59 3.07 4.63
N TYR A 70 5.42 2.61 5.86
CA TYR A 70 5.15 1.21 6.15
C TYR A 70 3.86 0.74 5.47
N THR A 71 2.80 1.55 5.57
CA THR A 71 1.50 1.30 4.93
C THR A 71 1.63 1.26 3.42
N SER A 72 2.27 2.26 2.80
CA SER A 72 2.40 2.33 1.35
C SER A 72 3.26 1.19 0.79
N ILE A 73 4.35 0.82 1.46
CA ILE A 73 5.22 -0.32 1.09
C ILE A 73 4.43 -1.63 1.18
N LYS A 74 3.55 -1.78 2.19
CA LYS A 74 2.70 -2.96 2.36
C LYS A 74 1.67 -3.06 1.23
N VAL A 75 1.02 -1.95 0.86
CA VAL A 75 0.10 -1.89 -0.29
C VAL A 75 0.84 -2.21 -1.59
N ASP A 76 2.02 -1.62 -1.81
CA ASP A 76 2.87 -1.92 -2.98
C ASP A 76 3.18 -3.42 -3.05
N LEU A 77 3.56 -4.04 -1.93
CA LEU A 77 3.88 -5.46 -1.85
C LEU A 77 2.69 -6.34 -2.25
N ASP A 78 1.48 -6.00 -1.77
CA ASP A 78 0.26 -6.73 -2.11
C ASP A 78 -0.08 -6.61 -3.61
N ILE A 79 0.14 -5.43 -4.22
CA ILE A 79 -0.01 -5.21 -5.67
C ILE A 79 1.01 -6.06 -6.45
N LEU A 80 2.28 -6.06 -6.04
CA LEU A 80 3.32 -6.84 -6.70
C LEU A 80 3.04 -8.35 -6.64
N HIS A 81 2.50 -8.83 -5.51
CA HIS A 81 2.04 -10.22 -5.39
C HIS A 81 0.88 -10.53 -6.34
N TYR A 82 -0.10 -9.63 -6.45
CA TYR A 82 -1.19 -9.78 -7.42
C TYR A 82 -0.66 -9.83 -8.86
N TYR A 83 0.28 -8.96 -9.23
CA TYR A 83 0.91 -8.98 -10.55
C TYR A 83 1.65 -10.28 -10.81
N GLN A 84 2.45 -10.74 -9.85
CA GLN A 84 3.20 -11.98 -9.97
C GLN A 84 2.29 -13.19 -10.16
N ASN A 85 1.20 -13.27 -9.39
CA ASN A 85 0.26 -14.39 -9.48
C ASN A 85 -0.49 -14.38 -10.81
N THR A 86 -0.97 -13.21 -11.24
CA THR A 86 -1.63 -13.06 -12.54
C THR A 86 -0.71 -13.48 -13.70
N ILE A 87 0.56 -13.09 -13.66
CA ILE A 87 1.54 -13.49 -14.69
C ILE A 87 1.84 -14.99 -14.63
N LYS A 88 1.89 -15.60 -13.45
CA LYS A 88 2.01 -17.07 -13.31
C LYS A 88 0.83 -17.77 -13.97
N ASP A 89 -0.40 -17.29 -13.74
CA ASP A 89 -1.59 -17.85 -14.35
C ASP A 89 -1.58 -17.70 -15.87
N GLN A 90 -1.12 -16.55 -16.39
CA GLN A 90 -0.92 -16.34 -17.83
C GLN A 90 0.11 -17.32 -18.42
N ILE A 91 1.21 -17.60 -17.72
CA ILE A 91 2.22 -18.57 -18.18
C ILE A 91 1.61 -19.97 -18.30
N VAL A 92 0.86 -20.41 -17.28
CA VAL A 92 0.15 -21.70 -17.30
C VAL A 92 -0.87 -21.74 -18.44
N MET A 93 -1.57 -20.63 -18.66
CA MET A 93 -2.54 -20.48 -19.74
C MET A 93 -1.88 -20.59 -21.13
N ILE A 94 -0.72 -19.98 -21.31
CA ILE A 94 0.06 -20.09 -22.56
C ILE A 94 0.48 -21.54 -22.79
N ASP A 95 0.93 -22.24 -21.75
CA ASP A 95 1.30 -23.67 -21.84
C ASP A 95 0.12 -24.53 -22.28
N GLU A 96 -1.05 -24.30 -21.71
CA GLU A 96 -2.27 -25.01 -22.09
C GLU A 96 -2.67 -24.74 -23.56
N ILE A 97 -2.51 -23.51 -24.05
CA ILE A 97 -2.77 -23.18 -25.46
C ILE A 97 -1.73 -23.84 -26.39
N ILE A 98 -0.47 -23.88 -25.99
CA ILE A 98 0.60 -24.50 -26.79
C ILE A 98 0.37 -26.01 -26.90
N GLU A 99 0.07 -26.67 -25.79
CA GLU A 99 0.04 -28.13 -25.70
C GLU A 99 -1.33 -28.74 -26.02
N ASN A 100 -2.41 -28.05 -25.63
CA ASN A 100 -3.74 -28.66 -25.51
C ASN A 100 -4.88 -27.84 -26.16
N ALA A 101 -4.59 -26.87 -27.04
CA ALA A 101 -5.64 -26.01 -27.62
C ALA A 101 -6.83 -26.75 -28.25
N ASP A 102 -6.63 -27.94 -28.81
CA ASP A 102 -7.70 -28.76 -29.39
C ASP A 102 -8.75 -29.20 -28.34
N ASN A 103 -8.37 -29.30 -27.06
CA ASN A 103 -9.24 -29.67 -25.94
C ASN A 103 -9.90 -28.47 -25.25
N ILE A 104 -9.45 -27.26 -25.54
CA ILE A 104 -10.00 -26.04 -24.95
C ILE A 104 -11.33 -25.70 -25.63
N GLU A 105 -12.37 -25.38 -24.86
CA GLU A 105 -13.63 -24.90 -25.42
C GLU A 105 -13.39 -23.65 -26.29
N SER A 106 -13.99 -23.63 -27.48
CA SER A 106 -13.72 -22.62 -28.51
C SER A 106 -13.85 -21.17 -28.02
N GLN A 107 -14.89 -20.87 -27.24
CA GLN A 107 -15.10 -19.53 -26.70
C GLN A 107 -14.04 -19.15 -25.66
N PHE A 108 -13.54 -20.14 -24.91
CA PHE A 108 -12.51 -19.95 -23.92
C PHE A 108 -11.16 -19.68 -24.58
N LEU A 109 -10.81 -20.47 -25.60
CA LEU A 109 -9.55 -20.34 -26.34
C LEU A 109 -9.33 -18.92 -26.86
N ILE A 110 -10.33 -18.33 -27.54
CA ILE A 110 -10.24 -16.97 -28.05
C ILE A 110 -10.02 -15.95 -26.93
N ASN A 111 -10.82 -16.02 -25.85
CA ASN A 111 -10.71 -15.06 -24.75
C ASN A 111 -9.37 -15.18 -24.01
N MET A 112 -8.80 -16.39 -23.90
CA MET A 112 -7.49 -16.60 -23.32
C MET A 112 -6.40 -15.85 -24.10
N LEU A 113 -6.44 -15.86 -25.44
CA LEU A 113 -5.41 -15.21 -26.28
C LEU A 113 -5.28 -13.71 -26.01
N PHE A 114 -6.40 -13.01 -25.79
CA PHE A 114 -6.35 -11.59 -25.45
C PHE A 114 -5.86 -11.37 -24.02
N TYR A 115 -6.27 -12.24 -23.09
CA TYR A 115 -5.87 -12.13 -21.70
C TYR A 115 -4.37 -12.36 -21.48
N ILE A 116 -3.77 -13.35 -22.14
CA ILE A 116 -2.33 -13.67 -22.01
C ILE A 116 -1.42 -12.54 -22.50
N GLU A 117 -1.91 -11.66 -23.39
CA GLU A 117 -1.15 -10.49 -23.85
C GLU A 117 -1.23 -9.29 -22.90
N THR A 118 -2.14 -9.29 -21.92
CA THR A 118 -2.26 -8.16 -20.99
C THR A 118 -1.06 -8.08 -20.04
N ASP A 119 -0.60 -6.86 -19.77
CA ASP A 119 0.48 -6.56 -18.83
C ASP A 119 -0.01 -5.67 -17.68
N PRO A 120 0.64 -5.74 -16.50
CA PRO A 120 0.26 -4.90 -15.38
C PRO A 120 0.44 -3.43 -15.73
N ASN A 121 -0.50 -2.59 -15.28
CA ASN A 121 -0.39 -1.15 -15.46
C ASN A 121 0.66 -0.57 -14.51
N LEU A 122 1.33 0.50 -14.96
CA LEU A 122 2.12 1.36 -14.07
C LEU A 122 1.19 1.88 -12.97
N TYR A 123 1.55 1.63 -11.71
CA TYR A 123 0.85 2.18 -10.57
C TYR A 123 1.66 3.33 -9.96
N SER A 124 0.99 4.37 -9.49
CA SER A 124 1.61 5.43 -8.70
C SER A 124 1.74 4.95 -7.26
N SER A 125 2.94 4.55 -6.85
CA SER A 125 3.22 4.27 -5.45
C SER A 125 3.21 5.57 -4.63
N GLU A 126 2.45 5.59 -3.53
CA GLU A 126 2.53 6.66 -2.54
C GLU A 126 3.87 6.61 -1.75
N THR A 127 4.61 5.50 -1.82
CA THR A 127 5.89 5.30 -1.14
C THR A 127 6.90 6.39 -1.52
N SER A 128 7.00 6.75 -2.80
CA SER A 128 7.91 7.82 -3.24
C SER A 128 7.51 9.18 -2.67
N PHE A 129 6.21 9.46 -2.55
CA PHE A 129 5.71 10.68 -1.94
C PHE A 129 6.08 10.74 -0.45
N HIS A 130 5.82 9.68 0.32
CA HIS A 130 6.16 9.65 1.74
C HIS A 130 7.68 9.65 1.98
N LEU A 131 8.45 8.99 1.12
CA LEU A 131 9.91 9.01 1.19
C LEU A 131 10.45 10.43 1.01
N SER A 132 9.92 11.18 0.04
CA SER A 132 10.34 12.58 -0.20
C SER A 132 10.08 13.50 1.02
N ASN A 133 9.13 13.10 1.87
CA ASN A 133 8.75 13.80 3.10
C ASN A 133 9.40 13.23 4.36
N LEU A 134 10.24 12.19 4.25
CA LEU A 134 10.97 11.65 5.39
C LEU A 134 11.98 12.69 5.89
N ARG A 135 11.81 13.12 7.15
CA ARG A 135 12.72 14.05 7.85
C ARG A 135 13.27 13.32 9.06
N PHE A 136 14.60 13.20 9.13
CA PHE A 136 15.29 12.51 10.21
C PHE A 136 16.41 13.37 10.80
N ASP A 137 16.78 13.09 12.06
CA ASP A 137 17.94 13.68 12.72
C ASP A 137 19.22 12.95 12.25
N PRO A 138 20.15 13.62 11.52
CA PRO A 138 21.37 12.99 11.05
C PRO A 138 22.29 12.48 12.16
N SER A 139 22.16 13.03 13.38
CA SER A 139 22.90 12.56 14.55
C SER A 139 22.29 11.30 15.17
N ASN A 140 21.02 11.00 14.86
CA ASN A 140 20.36 9.77 15.27
C ASN A 140 20.74 8.64 14.30
N LYS A 141 21.67 7.78 14.73
CA LYS A 141 22.16 6.64 13.96
C LYS A 141 21.04 5.70 13.51
N THR A 142 20.01 5.48 14.34
CA THR A 142 18.90 4.58 14.01
C THR A 142 18.05 5.15 12.88
N GLN A 143 17.65 6.42 12.99
CA GLN A 143 16.86 7.07 11.93
C GLN A 143 17.66 7.16 10.63
N ASN A 144 18.93 7.54 10.69
CA ASN A 144 19.80 7.61 9.51
C ASN A 144 19.94 6.25 8.82
N ASN A 145 20.14 5.17 9.59
CA ASN A 145 20.26 3.82 9.03
C ASN A 145 18.96 3.36 8.35
N VAL A 146 17.81 3.59 8.97
CA VAL A 146 16.49 3.24 8.39
C VAL A 146 16.23 4.05 7.13
N ALA A 147 16.38 5.37 7.18
CA ALA A 147 16.18 6.26 6.04
C ALA A 147 17.09 5.86 4.87
N LYS A 148 18.38 5.63 5.12
CA LYS A 148 19.33 5.19 4.08
C LYS A 148 18.92 3.86 3.45
N ARG A 149 18.52 2.88 4.25
CA ARG A 149 18.09 1.56 3.75
C ARG A 149 16.87 1.69 2.86
N ILE A 150 15.83 2.38 3.33
CA ILE A 150 14.60 2.64 2.55
C ILE A 150 14.95 3.32 1.22
N THR A 151 15.77 4.38 1.24
CA THR A 151 16.17 5.09 0.02
C THR A 151 16.96 4.21 -0.94
N THR A 152 17.90 3.38 -0.45
CA THR A 152 18.68 2.47 -1.31
C THR A 152 17.79 1.48 -2.04
N PHE A 153 16.80 0.89 -1.36
CA PHE A 153 15.88 -0.08 -1.99
C PHE A 153 14.93 0.57 -3.00
N LEU A 154 14.53 1.82 -2.79
CA LEU A 154 13.61 2.53 -3.69
C LEU A 154 14.28 3.14 -4.92
N ASN A 155 15.56 3.48 -4.82
CA ASN A 155 16.36 3.98 -5.95
C ASN A 155 16.83 2.87 -6.90
N ASN A 156 16.37 1.62 -6.73
CA ASN A 156 16.60 0.58 -7.72
C ASN A 156 15.68 0.83 -8.93
N GLU A 157 16.17 1.61 -9.89
CA GLU A 157 15.41 2.15 -11.03
C GLU A 157 14.94 1.09 -12.04
N TRP A 158 15.37 -0.17 -11.91
CA TRP A 158 15.07 -1.21 -12.89
C TRP A 158 13.58 -1.44 -13.13
N TRP A 159 12.71 -1.33 -12.10
CA TRP A 159 11.25 -1.46 -12.28
C TRP A 159 10.66 -0.33 -13.12
N ASN A 160 11.08 0.90 -12.81
CA ASN A 160 10.62 2.08 -13.52
C ASN A 160 11.13 2.04 -14.95
N ASP A 161 12.38 1.65 -15.19
CA ASP A 161 12.93 1.49 -16.54
C ASP A 161 12.24 0.37 -17.30
N TYR A 162 12.00 -0.78 -16.66
CA TYR A 162 11.35 -1.92 -17.30
C TYR A 162 9.93 -1.55 -17.76
N PHE A 163 9.10 -0.94 -16.91
CA PHE A 163 7.73 -0.58 -17.28
C PHE A 163 7.57 0.75 -18.03
N SER A 164 8.49 1.70 -17.85
CA SER A 164 8.50 2.94 -18.65
C SER A 164 9.01 2.71 -20.06
N SER A 165 9.94 1.75 -20.26
CA SER A 165 10.40 1.33 -21.59
C SER A 165 9.45 0.33 -22.24
N SER A 166 8.81 -0.59 -21.48
CA SER A 166 7.81 -1.52 -22.02
C SER A 166 6.51 -0.82 -22.43
N ASN A 167 6.13 0.31 -21.83
CA ASN A 167 5.02 1.12 -22.34
C ASN A 167 5.27 1.73 -23.74
N LYS A 168 6.53 1.78 -24.21
CA LYS A 168 6.85 2.10 -25.62
C LYS A 168 6.98 0.86 -26.51
N ARG A 169 7.00 -0.34 -25.94
CA ARG A 169 7.13 -1.65 -26.62
C ARG A 169 6.11 -2.65 -26.08
N ARG A 170 4.83 -2.28 -26.04
CA ARG A 170 3.75 -3.28 -26.07
C ARG A 170 3.79 -3.92 -27.47
N GLU A 171 4.83 -4.72 -27.71
CA GLU A 171 4.90 -5.57 -28.88
C GLU A 171 3.92 -6.70 -28.61
N ASN A 172 2.65 -6.47 -28.96
CA ASN A 172 1.67 -7.54 -28.95
C ASN A 172 2.21 -8.62 -29.91
N TYR A 173 2.39 -9.83 -29.40
CA TYR A 173 2.98 -10.95 -30.12
C TYR A 173 1.92 -11.71 -30.94
N ILE A 174 0.70 -11.76 -30.42
CA ILE A 174 -0.44 -12.51 -30.95
C ILE A 174 -1.37 -11.58 -31.72
N GLU A 175 -1.70 -10.39 -31.20
CA GLU A 175 -2.60 -9.43 -31.84
C GLU A 175 -2.29 -9.16 -33.34
N PRO A 176 -1.02 -8.94 -33.77
CA PRO A 176 -0.73 -8.71 -35.18
C PRO A 176 -1.08 -9.91 -36.08
N ILE A 177 -0.95 -11.13 -35.57
CA ILE A 177 -1.27 -12.36 -36.29
C ILE A 177 -2.79 -12.50 -36.41
N LEU A 178 -3.53 -12.19 -35.34
CA LEU A 178 -4.99 -12.19 -35.35
C LEU A 178 -5.55 -11.16 -36.34
N LYS A 179 -4.96 -9.95 -36.38
CA LYS A 179 -5.33 -8.91 -37.35
C LYS A 179 -5.11 -9.34 -38.81
N GLU A 180 -3.98 -10.00 -39.08
CA GLU A 180 -3.68 -10.53 -40.43
C GLU A 180 -4.70 -11.59 -40.87
N ALA A 181 -5.25 -12.34 -39.92
CA ALA A 181 -6.30 -13.33 -40.17
C ALA A 181 -7.72 -12.76 -40.13
N GLU A 182 -7.87 -11.43 -40.05
CA GLU A 182 -9.15 -10.71 -39.97
C GLU A 182 -10.01 -11.11 -38.75
N ILE A 183 -9.38 -11.59 -37.68
CA ILE A 183 -10.06 -11.92 -36.42
C ILE A 183 -10.26 -10.62 -35.61
N PRO A 184 -11.47 -10.34 -35.10
CA PRO A 184 -11.73 -9.17 -34.27
C PRO A 184 -10.82 -9.10 -33.05
N ILE A 185 -10.35 -7.90 -32.68
CA ILE A 185 -9.52 -7.69 -31.48
C ILE A 185 -10.38 -7.10 -30.38
N ILE A 186 -10.33 -7.70 -29.19
CA ILE A 186 -10.96 -7.17 -27.98
C ILE A 186 -9.93 -6.60 -27.02
N LEU A 187 -10.30 -5.52 -26.34
CA LEU A 187 -9.48 -4.95 -25.28
C LEU A 187 -9.69 -5.77 -24.00
N ALA A 188 -8.67 -6.51 -23.60
CA ALA A 188 -8.60 -7.19 -22.32
C ALA A 188 -7.86 -6.32 -21.28
N SER A 189 -8.22 -6.48 -20.01
CA SER A 189 -7.58 -5.80 -18.89
C SER A 189 -6.80 -6.79 -18.02
N PHE A 190 -5.65 -6.37 -17.52
CA PHE A 190 -4.80 -7.21 -16.69
C PHE A 190 -5.51 -7.68 -15.42
N GLY A 191 -5.45 -8.99 -15.18
CA GLY A 191 -6.05 -9.70 -14.04
C GLY A 191 -7.59 -9.79 -14.05
N PHE A 192 -8.24 -9.44 -15.16
CA PHE A 192 -9.61 -9.86 -15.43
C PHE A 192 -9.61 -11.22 -16.12
N SER A 193 -9.96 -12.28 -15.39
CA SER A 193 -9.95 -13.66 -15.93
C SER A 193 -10.93 -13.85 -17.10
N PRO A 194 -10.55 -14.63 -18.14
CA PRO A 194 -11.45 -14.99 -19.23
C PRO A 194 -12.70 -15.74 -18.76
N ILE A 195 -12.62 -16.51 -17.66
CA ILE A 195 -13.72 -17.34 -17.13
C ILE A 195 -14.85 -16.46 -16.59
N ASP A 196 -14.50 -15.37 -15.91
CA ASP A 196 -15.46 -14.56 -15.17
C ASP A 196 -16.32 -13.67 -16.11
N ASN A 197 -15.92 -13.52 -17.38
CA ASN A 197 -16.53 -12.59 -18.34
C ASN A 197 -16.86 -13.21 -19.71
N ILE A 198 -16.88 -14.55 -19.83
CA ILE A 198 -17.28 -15.25 -21.07
C ILE A 198 -18.53 -14.64 -21.71
N PRO A 199 -19.62 -14.31 -20.96
CA PRO A 199 -20.85 -13.80 -21.57
C PRO A 199 -20.66 -12.49 -22.34
N LEU A 200 -19.72 -11.63 -21.94
CA LEU A 200 -19.53 -10.29 -22.53
C LEU A 200 -18.96 -10.32 -23.96
N TYR A 201 -18.24 -11.39 -24.32
CA TYR A 201 -17.51 -11.45 -25.60
C TYR A 201 -18.04 -12.52 -26.56
N THR A 202 -19.00 -13.34 -26.13
CA THR A 202 -19.58 -14.42 -26.95
C THR A 202 -20.26 -13.95 -28.23
N HIS A 203 -20.76 -12.72 -28.28
CA HIS A 203 -21.46 -12.17 -29.45
C HIS A 203 -20.52 -11.56 -30.50
N ILE A 204 -19.23 -11.41 -30.19
CA ILE A 204 -18.26 -10.72 -31.05
C ILE A 204 -17.66 -11.67 -32.09
N PHE A 205 -17.51 -12.95 -31.73
CA PHE A 205 -16.81 -13.93 -32.55
C PHE A 205 -17.78 -14.89 -33.22
N GLY A 206 -17.61 -15.07 -34.53
CA GLY A 206 -18.32 -16.09 -35.29
C GLY A 206 -17.60 -17.44 -35.25
N GLN A 207 -18.28 -18.49 -35.72
CA GLN A 207 -17.68 -19.82 -35.87
C GLN A 207 -16.43 -19.80 -36.76
N LYS A 208 -16.41 -18.95 -37.79
CA LYS A 208 -15.24 -18.76 -38.66
C LYS A 208 -14.01 -18.31 -37.86
N ASP A 209 -14.16 -17.35 -36.94
CA ASP A 209 -13.05 -16.80 -36.15
C ASP A 209 -12.48 -17.89 -35.22
N ILE A 210 -13.36 -18.71 -34.65
CA ILE A 210 -13.01 -19.87 -33.84
C ILE A 210 -12.17 -20.89 -34.63
N ASP A 211 -12.64 -21.25 -35.82
CA ASP A 211 -11.96 -22.23 -36.67
C ASP A 211 -10.61 -21.68 -37.14
N ASP A 212 -10.55 -20.39 -37.45
CA ASP A 212 -9.34 -19.68 -37.83
C ASP A 212 -8.31 -19.65 -36.69
N VAL A 213 -8.72 -19.38 -35.45
CA VAL A 213 -7.83 -19.45 -34.28
C VAL A 213 -7.26 -20.85 -34.08
N ARG A 214 -8.08 -21.91 -34.19
CA ARG A 214 -7.58 -23.30 -34.07
C ARG A 214 -6.57 -23.63 -35.16
N ARG A 215 -6.81 -23.19 -36.39
CA ARG A 215 -5.88 -23.37 -37.51
C ARG A 215 -4.58 -22.57 -37.29
N LEU A 216 -4.70 -21.32 -36.84
CA LEU A 216 -3.54 -20.47 -36.52
C LEU A 216 -2.70 -21.07 -35.42
N ASN A 217 -3.30 -21.63 -34.37
CA ASN A 217 -2.58 -22.25 -33.27
C ASN A 217 -1.67 -23.40 -33.73
N LYS A 218 -2.02 -24.09 -34.82
CA LYS A 218 -1.18 -25.15 -35.41
C LYS A 218 -0.06 -24.61 -36.29
N SER A 219 -0.06 -23.31 -36.61
CA SER A 219 0.96 -22.69 -37.44
C SER A 219 2.25 -22.42 -36.67
N ARG A 220 3.39 -22.61 -37.34
CA ARG A 220 4.71 -22.32 -36.76
C ARG A 220 4.86 -20.84 -36.34
N LYS A 221 4.25 -19.92 -37.10
CA LYS A 221 4.29 -18.48 -36.81
C LYS A 221 3.63 -18.18 -35.47
N PHE A 222 2.44 -18.72 -35.24
CA PHE A 222 1.68 -18.50 -34.01
C PHE A 222 2.34 -19.19 -32.80
N GLN A 223 2.81 -20.43 -32.97
CA GLN A 223 3.55 -21.15 -31.92
C GLN A 223 4.83 -20.40 -31.49
N ASN A 224 5.59 -19.83 -32.44
CA ASN A 224 6.75 -19.01 -32.11
C ASN A 224 6.37 -17.74 -31.33
N ALA A 225 5.25 -17.11 -31.68
CA ALA A 225 4.74 -15.94 -30.98
C ALA A 225 4.33 -16.27 -29.54
N LEU A 226 3.59 -17.37 -29.33
CA LEU A 226 3.23 -17.86 -27.99
C LEU A 226 4.47 -18.16 -27.14
N ASN A 227 5.48 -18.83 -27.69
CA ASN A 227 6.72 -19.13 -26.97
C ASN A 227 7.51 -17.86 -26.60
N THR A 228 7.51 -16.85 -27.48
CA THR A 228 8.17 -15.57 -27.23
C THR A 228 7.44 -14.78 -26.14
N LEU A 229 6.10 -14.74 -26.22
CA LEU A 229 5.26 -14.17 -25.18
C LEU A 229 5.51 -14.86 -23.83
N LYS A 230 5.54 -16.20 -23.78
CA LYS A 230 5.86 -16.96 -22.56
C LYS A 230 7.21 -16.56 -21.98
N ALA A 231 8.25 -16.48 -22.81
CA ALA A 231 9.58 -16.08 -22.35
C ALA A 231 9.57 -14.66 -21.76
N ASN A 232 8.84 -13.74 -22.37
CA ASN A 232 8.64 -12.39 -21.83
C ASN A 232 7.90 -12.40 -20.48
N LYS A 233 6.82 -13.19 -20.34
CA LYS A 233 6.09 -13.35 -19.07
C LYS A 233 6.95 -13.96 -17.96
N ILE A 234 7.81 -14.92 -18.29
CA ILE A 234 8.77 -15.49 -17.33
C ILE A 234 9.75 -14.39 -16.86
N PHE A 235 10.30 -13.61 -17.78
CA PHE A 235 11.20 -12.50 -17.45
C PHE A 235 10.51 -11.47 -16.52
N LEU A 236 9.27 -11.09 -16.84
CA LEU A 236 8.42 -10.21 -16.02
C LEU A 236 8.23 -10.73 -14.60
N ARG A 237 7.81 -12.00 -14.48
CA ARG A 237 7.58 -12.68 -13.19
C ARG A 237 8.85 -12.73 -12.36
N ASP A 238 9.98 -13.02 -12.98
CA ASP A 238 11.25 -13.18 -12.28
C ASP A 238 11.78 -11.81 -11.81
N GLY A 239 11.62 -10.76 -12.63
CA GLY A 239 11.89 -9.38 -12.22
C GLY A 239 11.06 -8.97 -11.00
N LEU A 240 9.77 -9.31 -10.98
CA LEU A 240 8.86 -9.07 -9.86
C LEU A 240 9.33 -9.68 -8.52
N ILE A 241 9.99 -10.85 -8.55
CA ILE A 241 10.48 -11.53 -7.33
C ILE A 241 11.44 -10.63 -6.57
N THR A 242 12.38 -9.98 -7.25
CA THR A 242 13.36 -9.10 -6.62
C THR A 242 12.70 -7.93 -5.89
N PHE A 243 11.69 -7.28 -6.51
CA PHE A 243 10.98 -6.17 -5.87
C PHE A 243 10.16 -6.61 -4.66
N ILE A 244 9.52 -7.77 -4.74
CA ILE A 244 8.79 -8.35 -3.62
C ILE A 244 9.74 -8.57 -2.44
N GLU A 245 10.92 -9.15 -2.66
CA GLU A 245 11.90 -9.39 -1.61
C GLU A 245 12.47 -8.07 -1.05
N ASP A 246 12.79 -7.09 -1.89
CA ASP A 246 13.24 -5.76 -1.45
C ASP A 246 12.20 -5.10 -0.53
N ARG A 247 10.91 -5.12 -0.91
CA ARG A 247 9.82 -4.57 -0.08
C ARG A 247 9.66 -5.32 1.24
N LYS A 248 9.78 -6.66 1.24
CA LYS A 248 9.76 -7.46 2.48
C LYS A 248 10.91 -7.09 3.40
N PHE A 249 12.13 -6.95 2.87
CA PHE A 249 13.28 -6.53 3.66
C PHE A 249 13.10 -5.13 4.24
N MET A 250 12.52 -4.19 3.47
CA MET A 250 12.18 -2.86 3.97
C MET A 250 11.19 -2.91 5.14
N LEU A 251 10.08 -3.65 5.01
CA LEU A 251 9.09 -3.79 6.08
C LEU A 251 9.70 -4.42 7.33
N ALA A 252 10.53 -5.45 7.17
CA ALA A 252 11.22 -6.11 8.26
C ALA A 252 12.23 -5.19 8.96
N ASP A 253 13.02 -4.42 8.20
CA ASP A 253 13.95 -3.44 8.76
C ASP A 253 13.21 -2.32 9.51
N ILE A 254 12.10 -1.80 8.96
CA ILE A 254 11.27 -0.81 9.64
C ILE A 254 10.79 -1.36 10.99
N LYS A 255 10.15 -2.53 11.02
CA LYS A 255 9.64 -3.16 12.26
C LYS A 255 10.75 -3.52 13.24
N LYS A 256 11.95 -3.86 12.76
CA LYS A 256 13.11 -4.17 13.60
C LYS A 256 13.58 -2.95 14.39
N TYR A 257 13.60 -1.76 13.77
CA TYR A 257 14.06 -0.52 14.42
C TYR A 257 12.93 0.26 15.10
N TYR A 258 11.70 0.12 14.61
CA TYR A 258 10.48 0.80 15.09
C TYR A 258 9.33 -0.21 15.17
N PRO A 259 9.33 -1.10 16.18
CA PRO A 259 8.29 -2.13 16.32
C PRO A 259 6.89 -1.55 16.56
N GLU A 260 6.81 -0.32 17.03
CA GLU A 260 5.56 0.41 17.26
C GLU A 260 4.90 0.93 15.99
N VAL A 261 5.57 0.86 14.84
CA VAL A 261 5.03 1.34 13.56
C VAL A 261 3.68 0.67 13.29
N GLN A 262 2.71 1.42 12.80
CA GLN A 262 1.34 0.96 12.56
C GLN A 262 0.97 1.18 11.09
N MET A 263 -0.11 0.53 10.66
CA MET A 263 -0.69 0.85 9.37
C MET A 263 -1.74 1.94 9.51
N LEU A 264 -1.71 2.89 8.58
CA LEU A 264 -2.57 4.07 8.56
C LEU A 264 -3.49 4.01 7.34
N PHE A 265 -4.50 3.14 7.42
CA PHE A 265 -5.64 3.23 6.51
C PHE A 265 -6.64 4.24 7.07
N GLU A 266 -7.16 5.14 6.24
CA GLU A 266 -8.09 6.18 6.70
C GLU A 266 -9.56 5.83 6.49
N ASN A 267 -9.90 5.20 5.36
CA ASN A 267 -11.29 4.93 5.00
C ASN A 267 -11.42 3.55 4.36
N ILE A 268 -11.88 2.56 5.12
CA ILE A 268 -12.22 1.23 4.58
C ILE A 268 -13.73 1.08 4.54
N GLY A 269 -14.24 0.55 3.42
CA GLY A 269 -15.65 0.28 3.23
C GLY A 269 -15.91 -1.01 2.47
N ILE A 270 -17.17 -1.44 2.46
CA ILE A 270 -17.65 -2.54 1.61
C ILE A 270 -18.47 -2.01 0.44
N VAL A 271 -18.38 -2.63 -0.73
CA VAL A 271 -19.07 -2.23 -1.96
C VAL A 271 -19.52 -3.48 -2.73
N GLY A 272 -20.67 -3.47 -3.41
CA GLY A 272 -21.17 -4.67 -4.08
C GLY A 272 -22.66 -4.69 -4.35
N ASN A 273 -23.13 -5.58 -5.22
CA ASN A 273 -24.57 -5.75 -5.50
C ASN A 273 -25.34 -6.41 -4.34
N ALA A 274 -24.66 -6.91 -3.31
CA ALA A 274 -25.27 -7.27 -2.03
C ALA A 274 -25.75 -6.04 -1.22
N LEU A 275 -25.32 -4.83 -1.60
CA LEU A 275 -25.65 -3.56 -0.95
C LEU A 275 -26.59 -2.74 -1.87
N GLU A 276 -27.43 -1.89 -1.26
CA GLU A 276 -28.29 -0.95 -2.01
C GLU A 276 -27.48 0.03 -2.88
N THR A 277 -26.27 0.40 -2.43
CA THR A 277 -25.36 1.29 -3.16
C THR A 277 -24.72 0.61 -4.38
N GLY A 278 -24.88 -0.71 -4.53
CA GLY A 278 -24.29 -1.47 -5.62
C GLY A 278 -22.77 -1.33 -5.70
N TRP A 279 -22.24 -1.37 -6.93
CA TRP A 279 -20.82 -1.20 -7.21
C TRP A 279 -20.35 0.27 -7.26
N PHE A 280 -21.24 1.22 -6.98
CA PHE A 280 -20.98 2.65 -7.16
C PHE A 280 -20.29 3.27 -5.94
N LYS A 281 -20.80 2.99 -4.73
CA LYS A 281 -20.36 3.66 -3.50
C LYS A 281 -20.15 2.67 -2.37
N SER A 282 -19.04 2.81 -1.65
CA SER A 282 -18.71 2.03 -0.47
C SER A 282 -19.55 2.46 0.73
N VAL A 283 -19.99 1.49 1.52
CA VAL A 283 -20.51 1.69 2.87
C VAL A 283 -19.33 1.64 3.84
N PRO A 284 -19.09 2.70 4.64
CA PRO A 284 -17.91 2.79 5.49
C PRO A 284 -17.96 1.78 6.65
N MET A 285 -16.80 1.23 6.99
CA MET A 285 -16.57 0.40 8.17
C MET A 285 -15.99 1.23 9.31
N THR A 286 -16.06 0.71 10.53
CA THR A 286 -15.49 1.34 11.73
C THR A 286 -14.13 0.71 12.07
N LEU A 287 -13.09 1.53 12.26
CA LEU A 287 -11.80 1.05 12.76
C LEU A 287 -11.95 0.64 14.24
N ILE A 288 -11.62 -0.61 14.56
CA ILE A 288 -11.72 -1.16 15.92
C ILE A 288 -10.35 -1.52 16.52
N ASP A 289 -9.32 -1.68 15.70
CA ASP A 289 -7.93 -1.84 16.14
C ASP A 289 -6.98 -1.11 15.19
N GLU A 290 -6.38 0.00 15.65
CA GLU A 290 -5.44 0.81 14.88
C GLU A 290 -4.13 0.05 14.58
N LYS A 291 -3.67 -0.80 15.51
CA LYS A 291 -2.37 -1.50 15.37
C LYS A 291 -2.44 -2.62 14.37
N GLU A 292 -3.54 -3.37 14.41
CA GLU A 292 -3.78 -4.51 13.53
C GLU A 292 -4.60 -4.14 12.28
N ALA A 293 -4.91 -2.84 12.10
CA ALA A 293 -5.76 -2.32 11.03
C ALA A 293 -7.05 -3.14 10.85
N ILE A 294 -7.75 -3.39 11.96
CA ILE A 294 -8.99 -4.17 11.95
C ILE A 294 -10.19 -3.24 11.85
N TRP A 295 -11.01 -3.47 10.82
CA TRP A 295 -12.24 -2.74 10.58
C TRP A 295 -13.45 -3.64 10.74
N GLU A 296 -14.55 -3.09 11.23
CA GLU A 296 -15.78 -3.81 11.52
C GLU A 296 -17.02 -3.09 10.98
N ILE A 297 -18.00 -3.85 10.50
CA ILE A 297 -19.35 -3.36 10.22
C ILE A 297 -20.40 -4.40 10.61
N LYS A 298 -21.52 -3.93 11.18
CA LYS A 298 -22.75 -4.71 11.35
C LYS A 298 -23.77 -4.23 10.31
N ILE A 299 -24.18 -5.09 9.38
CA ILE A 299 -25.01 -4.69 8.25
C ILE A 299 -25.93 -5.80 7.75
N HIS A 300 -27.05 -5.42 7.14
CA HIS A 300 -27.88 -6.31 6.33
C HIS A 300 -27.36 -6.36 4.90
N LEU A 301 -27.17 -7.56 4.35
CA LEU A 301 -26.80 -7.76 2.95
C LEU A 301 -27.90 -8.54 2.24
N ASN A 302 -28.18 -8.18 0.99
CA ASN A 302 -28.95 -9.00 0.07
C ASN A 302 -28.09 -10.14 -0.47
N LYS A 303 -28.72 -11.18 -1.02
CA LYS A 303 -27.98 -12.20 -1.79
C LYS A 303 -27.23 -11.52 -2.94
N GLY A 304 -25.91 -11.74 -3.00
CA GLY A 304 -25.07 -11.08 -3.99
C GLY A 304 -23.59 -11.28 -3.71
N ARG A 305 -22.80 -10.27 -4.07
CA ARG A 305 -21.36 -10.22 -3.87
C ARG A 305 -20.94 -8.84 -3.39
N PHE A 306 -19.81 -8.78 -2.69
CA PHE A 306 -19.19 -7.53 -2.26
C PHE A 306 -17.66 -7.61 -2.25
N LYS A 307 -17.01 -6.46 -2.06
CA LYS A 307 -15.57 -6.30 -1.89
C LYS A 307 -15.27 -5.30 -0.79
N PHE A 308 -14.05 -5.35 -0.26
CA PHE A 308 -13.49 -4.28 0.56
C PHE A 308 -12.80 -3.26 -0.34
N ARG A 309 -12.90 -1.97 -0.01
CA ARG A 309 -12.33 -0.89 -0.81
C ARG A 309 -11.83 0.23 0.10
N ALA A 310 -10.61 0.71 -0.16
CA ALA A 310 -10.06 1.87 0.53
C ALA A 310 -10.41 3.16 -0.23
N ASN A 311 -10.70 4.23 0.51
CA ASN A 311 -10.92 5.59 0.00
C ASN A 311 -11.98 5.69 -1.10
N ASP A 312 -12.99 4.80 -1.08
CA ASP A 312 -14.04 4.71 -2.10
C ASP A 312 -13.48 4.53 -3.54
N SER A 313 -12.24 4.04 -3.67
CA SER A 313 -11.47 3.99 -4.91
C SER A 313 -11.15 2.57 -5.35
N TRP A 314 -11.33 2.27 -6.64
CA TRP A 314 -10.97 0.96 -7.21
C TRP A 314 -9.47 0.69 -7.23
N THR A 315 -8.62 1.71 -6.99
CA THR A 315 -7.17 1.55 -6.94
C THR A 315 -6.72 0.58 -5.83
N GLN A 316 -7.43 0.57 -4.70
CA GLN A 316 -7.13 -0.27 -3.55
C GLN A 316 -8.41 -1.00 -3.13
N ASN A 317 -8.57 -2.21 -3.63
CA ASN A 317 -9.69 -3.07 -3.28
C ASN A 317 -9.22 -4.49 -3.02
N TRP A 318 -9.92 -5.18 -2.12
CA TRP A 318 -9.61 -6.53 -1.74
C TRP A 318 -10.85 -7.40 -1.84
N GLY A 319 -10.62 -8.64 -2.23
CA GLY A 319 -11.66 -9.64 -2.30
C GLY A 319 -11.07 -11.04 -2.23
N GLU A 320 -11.96 -12.01 -2.22
CA GLU A 320 -11.65 -13.43 -2.31
C GLU A 320 -12.86 -14.15 -2.93
N ASN A 321 -12.65 -15.34 -3.48
CA ASN A 321 -13.74 -16.20 -3.96
C ASN A 321 -14.12 -17.28 -2.94
N SER A 322 -13.95 -17.02 -1.65
CA SER A 322 -14.37 -17.89 -0.55
C SER A 322 -15.62 -17.32 0.12
N TYR A 323 -16.44 -18.18 0.73
CA TYR A 323 -17.51 -17.74 1.62
C TYR A 323 -17.01 -17.78 3.07
N SER A 324 -17.54 -16.91 3.93
CA SER A 324 -17.35 -16.83 5.40
C SER A 324 -15.99 -16.34 5.93
N SER A 325 -14.87 -16.71 5.32
CA SER A 325 -13.53 -16.22 5.70
C SER A 325 -12.47 -16.69 4.71
N GLY A 326 -11.36 -15.95 4.64
CA GLY A 326 -10.13 -16.44 4.03
C GLY A 326 -9.11 -15.32 3.83
N SER A 327 -8.13 -15.59 2.96
CA SER A 327 -7.02 -14.67 2.69
C SER A 327 -7.40 -13.72 1.56
N LEU A 328 -7.49 -12.44 1.91
CA LEU A 328 -7.75 -11.36 0.98
C LEU A 328 -6.63 -11.21 -0.03
N GLN A 329 -7.04 -10.98 -1.27
CA GLN A 329 -6.14 -10.64 -2.36
C GLN A 329 -6.45 -9.24 -2.85
N MET A 330 -5.40 -8.44 -3.07
CA MET A 330 -5.52 -7.18 -3.79
C MET A 330 -6.11 -7.44 -5.18
N ASN A 331 -7.13 -6.68 -5.57
CA ASN A 331 -7.92 -6.91 -6.78
C ASN A 331 -8.51 -8.33 -6.89
N GLY A 332 -8.65 -9.04 -5.77
CA GLY A 332 -9.23 -10.38 -5.72
C GLY A 332 -10.67 -10.41 -6.24
N ARG A 333 -11.24 -11.61 -6.38
CA ARG A 333 -12.64 -11.77 -6.83
C ARG A 333 -13.63 -11.21 -5.80
N ASP A 334 -14.86 -10.94 -6.25
CA ASP A 334 -15.93 -10.47 -5.36
C ASP A 334 -16.34 -11.59 -4.39
N ILE A 335 -16.51 -11.27 -3.11
CA ILE A 335 -16.88 -12.20 -2.03
C ILE A 335 -18.39 -12.48 -2.11
N PRO A 336 -18.84 -13.74 -2.30
CA PRO A 336 -20.25 -14.08 -2.35
C PRO A 336 -20.88 -14.03 -0.94
N VAL A 337 -22.15 -13.67 -0.86
CA VAL A 337 -22.93 -13.65 0.39
C VAL A 337 -24.39 -13.98 0.13
N GLU A 338 -25.05 -14.64 1.09
CA GLU A 338 -26.49 -14.85 1.10
C GLU A 338 -27.20 -13.68 1.80
N GLU A 339 -28.52 -13.62 1.69
CA GLU A 339 -29.29 -12.58 2.38
C GLU A 339 -29.26 -12.78 3.90
N GLY A 340 -28.98 -11.71 4.66
CA GLY A 340 -28.96 -11.78 6.12
C GLY A 340 -28.29 -10.60 6.83
N PHE A 341 -28.28 -10.65 8.16
CA PHE A 341 -27.54 -9.71 9.00
C PHE A 341 -26.18 -10.29 9.38
N TYR A 342 -25.13 -9.49 9.22
CA TYR A 342 -23.76 -9.92 9.40
C TYR A 342 -22.96 -8.95 10.27
N LEU A 343 -22.05 -9.52 11.05
CA LEU A 343 -20.86 -8.87 11.57
C LEU A 343 -19.70 -9.21 10.64
N ILE A 344 -19.17 -8.21 9.95
CA ILE A 344 -18.07 -8.38 8.99
C ILE A 344 -16.83 -7.69 9.56
N ARG A 345 -15.71 -8.40 9.57
CA ARG A 345 -14.41 -7.86 9.95
C ARG A 345 -13.39 -8.08 8.85
N VAL A 346 -12.51 -7.10 8.67
CA VAL A 346 -11.32 -7.22 7.81
C VAL A 346 -10.09 -6.84 8.62
N ASN A 347 -9.03 -7.64 8.51
CA ASN A 347 -7.71 -7.37 9.07
C ASN A 347 -6.74 -7.16 7.90
N LEU A 348 -6.30 -5.93 7.71
CA LEU A 348 -5.39 -5.58 6.61
C LEU A 348 -3.92 -5.89 6.93
N SER A 349 -3.56 -6.15 8.20
CA SER A 349 -2.20 -6.59 8.58
C SER A 349 -1.93 -7.99 8.07
N ASN A 350 -2.89 -8.87 8.29
CA ASN A 350 -2.82 -10.28 7.91
C ASN A 350 -3.42 -10.55 6.53
N ASN A 351 -4.08 -9.56 5.93
CA ASN A 351 -4.88 -9.71 4.71
C ASN A 351 -5.90 -10.85 4.86
N ASP A 352 -6.73 -10.78 5.91
CA ASP A 352 -7.81 -11.74 6.14
C ASP A 352 -9.14 -11.04 6.44
N TYR A 353 -10.23 -11.79 6.37
CA TYR A 353 -11.54 -11.30 6.75
C TYR A 353 -12.40 -12.40 7.37
N SER A 354 -13.47 -11.99 8.05
CA SER A 354 -14.49 -12.90 8.58
C SER A 354 -15.88 -12.31 8.42
N ILE A 355 -16.85 -13.19 8.14
CA ILE A 355 -18.27 -12.89 8.05
C ILE A 355 -19.00 -13.79 9.04
N LYS A 356 -19.63 -13.18 10.04
CA LYS A 356 -20.41 -13.90 11.06
C LYS A 356 -21.87 -13.48 10.99
N SER A 357 -22.77 -14.41 10.73
CA SER A 357 -24.22 -14.16 10.81
C SER A 357 -24.60 -13.73 12.23
N ILE A 358 -25.44 -12.70 12.33
CA ILE A 358 -25.97 -12.18 13.59
C ILE A 358 -27.50 -12.08 13.50
N ASN A 359 -28.17 -12.10 14.65
CA ASN A 359 -29.60 -11.80 14.69
C ASN A 359 -29.81 -10.30 14.52
N LYS A 360 -30.92 -9.90 13.92
CA LYS A 360 -31.34 -8.49 13.76
C LYS A 360 -31.28 -7.67 15.07
N ASN A 361 -31.42 -8.34 16.22
CA ASN A 361 -31.44 -7.73 17.55
C ASN A 361 -30.09 -7.79 18.32
N SER A 362 -28.97 -8.16 17.67
CA SER A 362 -27.65 -8.34 18.33
C SER A 362 -26.87 -7.04 18.57
N GLY A 363 -27.57 -5.90 18.66
CA GLY A 363 -26.95 -4.59 18.81
C GLY A 363 -27.79 -3.68 19.71
N ASN A 364 -27.49 -3.73 21.01
CA ASN A 364 -27.42 -2.56 21.86
C ASN A 364 -25.97 -2.41 22.29
#